data_AF-A0A840WLN3-F1
#
_entry.id   AF-A0A840WLN3-F1
#
_cell.length_a   1.000
_cell.length_b   1.000
_cell.length_c   1.000
_cell.angle_alpha   90.00
_cell.angle_beta   90.00
_cell.angle_gamma   90.00
#
_symmetry.space_group_name_H-M   'P 1'
#
loop_
_entity.id
_entity.type
_entity.pdbx_description
1 polymer ?
#
loop_
_entity_poly.entity_id
_entity_poly.type
_entity_poly.pdbx_seq_one_letter_code
_entity_poly.pdbx_strand_id
1 'polypeptide(L)' 'MCEPDTKPDAASENYVYDPSRLSGAQCMGDACVVCHAKWPRPRRVLGELPDGSHAYGCDECAGIIGHQPVSAGGPLIAAR' A
#
# COMPACT_ATOMS: atom_id res chain seq x y z
N MET A 1 -15.20 7.84 35.80
CA MET A 1 -15.24 8.13 34.35
C MET A 1 -13.86 7.78 33.82
N CYS A 2 -13.70 6.60 33.22
CA CYS A 2 -12.43 6.22 32.63
C CYS A 2 -12.39 6.76 31.20
N GLU A 3 -11.30 7.46 30.86
CA GLU A 3 -11.08 8.09 29.56
C GLU A 3 -10.77 7.03 28.48
N PRO A 4 -11.11 7.27 27.20
CA PRO A 4 -10.83 6.33 26.13
C PRO A 4 -9.41 6.57 25.61
N ASP A 5 -8.44 5.82 26.12
CA ASP A 5 -7.13 5.66 25.47
C ASP A 5 -7.27 4.70 24.27
N THR A 6 -7.99 5.11 23.23
CA THR A 6 -7.78 4.54 21.90
C THR A 6 -6.85 5.49 21.17
N LYS A 7 -5.53 5.29 21.38
CA LYS A 7 -4.56 5.63 20.34
C LYS A 7 -5.11 5.00 19.05
N PRO A 8 -5.23 5.74 17.94
CA PRO A 8 -5.12 5.07 16.67
C PRO A 8 -3.69 4.54 16.69
N ASP A 9 -3.53 3.27 17.09
CA ASP A 9 -2.42 2.50 16.56
C ASP A 9 -2.46 2.82 15.08
N ALA A 10 -1.36 3.33 14.56
CA ALA A 10 -1.19 3.50 13.14
C ALA A 10 -1.11 2.10 12.52
N ALA A 11 -2.18 1.31 12.68
CA ALA A 11 -2.72 0.42 11.70
C ALA A 11 -2.84 1.27 10.46
N SER A 12 -1.71 1.34 9.75
CA SER A 12 -1.62 1.48 8.33
C SER A 12 -2.93 0.87 7.81
N GLU A 13 -3.85 1.71 7.37
CA GLU A 13 -5.17 1.27 6.89
C GLU A 13 -4.89 0.49 5.61
N ASN A 14 -4.44 -0.75 5.81
CA ASN A 14 -4.00 -1.63 4.77
C ASN A 14 -5.29 -2.10 4.12
N TYR A 15 -5.55 -1.52 2.96
CA TYR A 15 -6.71 -1.86 2.18
C TYR A 15 -6.60 -3.33 1.75
N VAL A 16 -7.56 -4.15 2.18
CA VAL A 16 -7.60 -5.57 1.85
C VAL A 16 -8.27 -5.75 0.49
N TYR A 17 -7.53 -6.29 -0.47
CA TYR A 17 -8.04 -6.59 -1.81
C TYR A 17 -8.69 -7.99 -1.87
N ASP A 18 -9.84 -8.10 -2.53
CA ASP A 18 -10.51 -9.39 -2.77
C ASP A 18 -9.84 -10.15 -3.94
N PRO A 19 -9.19 -11.31 -3.70
CA PRO A 19 -8.51 -12.08 -4.73
C PRO A 19 -9.47 -12.62 -5.80
N SER A 20 -10.76 -12.79 -5.48
CA SER A 20 -11.77 -13.31 -6.42
C SER A 20 -12.04 -12.35 -7.57
N ARG A 21 -11.70 -11.07 -7.38
CA ARG A 21 -11.82 -10.00 -8.39
C ARG A 21 -10.52 -9.71 -9.12
N LEU A 22 -9.43 -10.37 -8.72
CA LEU A 22 -8.10 -10.18 -9.29
C LEU A 22 -7.78 -11.30 -10.28
N SER A 23 -7.02 -10.96 -11.30
CA SER A 23 -6.40 -11.95 -12.18
C SER A 23 -5.24 -12.63 -11.47
N GLY A 24 -4.89 -13.86 -11.89
CA GLY A 24 -3.73 -14.57 -11.32
C GLY A 24 -2.43 -13.76 -11.35
N ALA A 25 -2.21 -12.97 -12.41
CA ALA A 25 -1.05 -12.07 -12.49
C ALA A 25 -1.06 -10.97 -11.42
N GLN A 26 -2.23 -10.50 -10.98
CA GLN A 26 -2.33 -9.51 -9.91
C GLN A 26 -2.13 -10.15 -8.54
N CYS A 27 -2.71 -11.34 -8.30
CA CYS A 27 -2.50 -12.08 -7.06
C CYS A 27 -1.03 -12.47 -6.85
N MET A 28 -0.32 -12.80 -7.94
CA MET A 28 1.12 -13.09 -7.88
C MET A 28 2.00 -11.83 -7.81
N GLY A 29 1.43 -10.63 -7.92
CA GLY A 29 2.18 -9.37 -7.92
C GLY A 29 2.95 -9.08 -9.21
N ASP A 30 2.61 -9.74 -10.31
CA ASP A 30 3.16 -9.53 -11.66
C ASP A 30 2.42 -8.43 -12.43
N ALA A 31 1.30 -7.95 -11.91
CA ALA A 31 0.48 -6.92 -12.51
C ALA A 31 -0.10 -5.96 -11.47
N CYS A 32 -0.37 -4.72 -11.91
CA CYS A 32 -1.01 -3.72 -11.07
C CYS A 32 -2.45 -4.12 -10.74
N VAL A 33 -2.81 -4.12 -9.46
CA VAL A 33 -4.18 -4.42 -8.97
C VAL A 33 -5.24 -3.41 -9.43
N VAL A 34 -4.82 -2.25 -9.95
CA VAL A 34 -5.71 -1.18 -10.42
C VAL A 34 -5.88 -1.20 -11.93
N CYS A 35 -4.78 -1.09 -12.69
CA CYS A 35 -4.81 -0.94 -14.14
C CYS A 35 -4.45 -2.21 -14.92
N HIS A 36 -4.15 -3.32 -14.23
CA HIS A 36 -3.82 -4.62 -14.82
C HIS A 36 -2.55 -4.64 -15.68
N ALA A 37 -1.80 -3.53 -15.74
CA ALA A 37 -0.52 -3.47 -16.43
C ALA A 37 0.42 -4.53 -15.85
N LYS A 38 0.92 -5.43 -16.69
CA LYS A 38 1.92 -6.47 -16.36
C LYS A 38 3.33 -5.88 -16.42
N TRP A 39 4.19 -6.26 -15.49
CA TRP A 39 5.40 -5.47 -15.20
C TRP A 39 6.63 -5.89 -16.01
N PRO A 40 7.51 -4.91 -16.33
CA PRO A 40 8.68 -4.60 -15.50
C PRO A 40 8.70 -3.16 -14.96
N ARG A 41 7.53 -2.55 -14.71
CA ARG A 41 7.43 -1.23 -14.07
C ARG A 41 7.76 -1.29 -12.56
N PRO A 42 8.23 -0.19 -11.94
CA PRO A 42 8.50 -0.14 -10.50
C PRO A 42 7.25 -0.49 -9.68
N ARG A 43 7.48 -1.27 -8.61
CA ARG A 43 6.45 -1.87 -7.76
C ARG A 43 6.20 -1.03 -6.52
N ARG A 44 4.95 -0.67 -6.25
CA ARG A 44 4.51 -0.10 -4.96
C ARG A 44 3.54 -1.05 -4.29
N VAL A 45 3.70 -1.27 -2.99
CA VAL A 45 2.66 -1.94 -2.20
C VAL A 45 1.48 -0.97 -2.12
N LEU A 46 0.28 -1.43 -2.40
CA LEU A 46 -0.96 -0.66 -2.28
C LEU A 46 -1.84 -1.14 -1.12
N GLY A 47 -1.62 -2.37 -0.66
CA GLY A 47 -2.41 -3.02 0.37
C GLY A 47 -2.01 -4.48 0.47
N GLU A 48 -2.91 -5.28 1.00
CA GLU A 48 -2.68 -6.70 1.27
C GLU A 48 -3.85 -7.54 0.76
N LEU A 49 -3.59 -8.82 0.53
CA LEU A 49 -4.55 -9.86 0.23
C LEU A 49 -4.93 -10.57 1.54
N PRO A 50 -6.09 -11.27 1.59
CA PRO A 50 -6.54 -11.96 2.80
C PRO A 50 -5.64 -13.11 3.26
N ASP A 51 -4.73 -13.57 2.40
CA ASP A 51 -3.70 -14.54 2.72
C ASP A 51 -2.44 -13.90 3.36
N GLY A 52 -2.42 -12.57 3.49
CA GLY A 52 -1.27 -11.79 3.96
C GLY A 52 -0.25 -11.45 2.86
N SER A 53 -0.50 -11.83 1.61
CA SER A 53 0.33 -11.42 0.48
C SER A 53 0.15 -9.93 0.19
N HIS A 54 1.19 -9.24 -0.31
CA HIS A 54 1.06 -7.83 -0.66
C HIS A 54 0.37 -7.63 -2.02
N ALA A 55 -0.54 -6.67 -2.08
CA ALA A 55 -1.15 -6.18 -3.29
C ALA A 55 -0.27 -5.08 -3.91
N TYR A 56 -0.04 -5.18 -5.21
CA TYR A 56 0.99 -4.39 -5.89
C TYR A 56 0.41 -3.46 -6.96
N GLY A 57 0.93 -2.24 -7.04
CA GLY A 57 0.52 -1.19 -7.97
C GLY A 57 1.68 -0.55 -8.72
N CYS A 58 1.40 -0.05 -9.92
CA CYS A 58 2.38 0.78 -10.63
C CYS A 58 2.46 2.17 -9.98
N ASP A 59 3.54 2.89 -10.25
CA ASP A 59 3.81 4.19 -9.62
C ASP A 59 2.69 5.22 -9.87
N GLU A 60 2.13 5.26 -11.08
CA GLU A 60 0.97 6.12 -11.41
C GLU A 60 -0.26 5.79 -10.55
N CYS A 61 -0.65 4.52 -10.47
CA CYS A 61 -1.80 4.10 -9.67
C CYS A 61 -1.56 4.29 -8.17
N ALA A 62 -0.32 4.11 -7.70
CA ALA A 62 0.06 4.38 -6.32
C ALA A 62 -0.07 5.86 -5.97
N GLY A 63 0.38 6.75 -6.86
CA GLY A 63 0.21 8.19 -6.71
C GLY A 63 -1.27 8.62 -6.67
N ILE A 64 -2.11 8.00 -7.50
CA ILE A 64 -3.56 8.31 -7.54
C ILE A 64 -4.27 7.86 -6.26
N ILE A 65 -3.94 6.68 -5.72
CA ILE A 65 -4.56 6.15 -4.50
C ILE A 65 -4.14 6.96 -3.26
N GLY A 66 -3.15 7.86 -3.38
CA GLY A 66 -2.63 8.59 -2.23
C GLY A 66 -1.76 7.70 -1.35
N HIS A 67 -1.27 6.56 -1.89
CA HIS A 67 -0.14 5.85 -1.33
C HIS A 67 1.10 6.71 -1.60
N GLN A 68 1.18 7.83 -0.89
CA GLN A 68 2.44 8.52 -0.73
C GLN A 68 3.41 7.45 -0.26
N PRO A 69 4.56 7.26 -0.94
CA PRO A 69 5.66 6.60 -0.24
C PRO A 69 5.74 7.35 1.08
N VAL A 70 5.86 6.62 2.19
CA VAL A 70 6.37 7.25 3.39
C VAL A 70 7.70 7.83 2.93
N SER A 71 7.69 9.10 2.54
CA SER A 71 8.89 9.89 2.35
C SER A 71 9.62 9.59 3.63
N ALA A 72 10.81 9.03 3.51
CA ALA A 72 11.71 8.90 4.64
C ALA A 72 12.00 10.32 5.11
N GLY A 73 11.06 10.91 5.83
CA GLY A 73 11.18 12.08 6.64
C GLY A 73 12.00 11.62 7.84
N GLY A 74 13.25 11.25 7.58
CA GLY A 74 14.27 11.44 8.58
C GLY A 74 14.21 12.92 8.93
N PRO A 75 14.06 13.30 10.21
CA PRO A 75 14.18 14.69 10.57
C PRO A 75 15.60 15.09 10.20
N LEU A 76 15.74 15.87 9.12
CA LEU A 76 16.91 16.68 8.90
C LEU A 76 16.86 17.76 9.98
N ILE A 77 17.32 17.40 11.18
CA ILE A 77 17.75 18.35 12.19
C ILE A 77 18.97 19.07 11.60
N ALA A 78 18.68 20.10 10.81
CA ALA A 78 19.63 21.10 10.38
C ALA A 78 19.81 22.10 11.52
N ALA A 79 21.01 22.05 12.12
CA ALA A 79 21.78 23.13 12.72
C ALA A 79 21.16 24.00 13.84
N ARG A 80 21.92 24.13 14.93
CA ARG A 80 22.78 25.31 15.15
C ARG A 80 23.90 25.01 16.12
#